data_AF-A0A8C7PJJ7-F1
#
_entry.id   AF-A0A8C7PJJ7-F1
#
_cell.length_a   1.000
_cell.length_b   1.000
_cell.length_c   1.000
_cell.angle_alpha   90.00
_cell.angle_beta   90.00
_cell.angle_gamma   90.00
#
_symmetry.space_group_name_H-M   'P 1'
#
loop_
_entity.id
_entity.type
_entity.pdbx_description
1 polymer ?
#
loop_
_entity_poly.entity_id
_entity_poly.type
_entity_poly.pdbx_seq_one_letter_code
_entity_poly.pdbx_strand_id
1 'polypeptide(L)'
;LYYFIGAIYPYVFVSIAWDCQEVVNIKNLMQIDAGLGQVVATDTSQIPYYLVGDEWIRLPGSLKHITVGPAGIWGVNKADLIYKYVLPFACLSICLCCLQAF
;
A
#
# COMPACT_ATOMS: atom_id res chain seq x y z
N LEU A 1 21.12 0.83 4.24
CA LEU A 1 22.12 -0.26 4.13
C LEU A 1 23.09 0.13 3.02
N TYR A 2 24.29 0.57 3.38
CA TYR A 2 25.31 0.98 2.42
C TYR A 2 25.86 -0.25 1.70
N TYR A 3 25.66 -0.37 0.39
CA TYR A 3 26.35 -1.38 -0.41
C TYR A 3 27.64 -0.75 -0.95
N PHE A 4 28.78 -1.04 -0.31
CA PHE A 4 30.09 -0.68 -0.83
C PHE A 4 30.46 -1.67 -1.94
N ILE A 5 30.21 -1.29 -3.19
CA ILE A 5 30.81 -1.97 -4.36
C ILE A 5 32.06 -1.19 -4.73
N GLY A 6 33.21 -1.59 -4.17
CA GLY A 6 34.50 -1.02 -4.52
C GLY A 6 35.08 -1.69 -5.75
N ALA A 7 35.42 -0.91 -6.78
CA ALA A 7 36.42 -1.28 -7.78
C ALA A 7 37.49 -0.18 -7.84
N ILE A 8 38.75 -0.60 -7.92
CA ILE A 8 39.96 0.20 -7.76
C ILE A 8 40.29 0.96 -9.07
N TYR A 9 40.71 2.24 -8.94
CA TYR A 9 41.33 3.19 -9.91
C TYR A 9 40.43 4.19 -10.68
N PRO A 10 40.90 5.45 -10.87
CA PRO A 10 41.26 6.43 -9.86
C PRO A 10 40.24 7.59 -9.84
N TYR A 11 39.75 7.94 -8.65
CA TYR A 11 39.01 9.18 -8.31
C TYR A 11 37.63 9.44 -8.93
N VAL A 12 36.62 8.59 -8.65
CA VAL A 12 35.28 9.05 -8.16
C VAL A 12 34.63 7.85 -7.46
N PHE A 13 34.36 7.93 -6.15
CA PHE A 13 33.51 6.96 -5.47
C PHE A 13 32.05 7.35 -5.70
N VAL A 14 31.39 6.76 -6.70
CA VAL A 14 29.94 6.93 -6.86
C VAL A 14 29.25 5.92 -5.96
N SER A 15 28.81 6.35 -4.78
CA SER A 15 27.96 5.53 -3.92
C SER A 15 26.54 5.54 -4.50
N ILE A 16 26.13 4.42 -5.07
CA ILE A 16 24.76 4.23 -5.53
C ILE A 16 23.93 3.80 -4.32
N ALA A 17 23.44 4.79 -3.57
CA ALA A 17 22.53 4.55 -2.46
C ALA A 17 21.09 4.71 -2.96
N TRP A 18 20.17 3.97 -2.32
CA TRP A 18 18.75 4.24 -2.49
C TRP A 18 18.42 5.56 -1.80
N ASP A 19 17.84 6.50 -2.56
CA ASP A 19 17.24 7.70 -2.00
C ASP A 19 15.82 7.35 -1.55
N CYS A 20 15.60 7.33 -0.24
CA CYS A 20 14.34 6.92 0.36
C CYS A 20 13.65 8.15 0.96
N GLN A 21 12.41 8.39 0.55
CA GLN A 21 11.55 9.41 1.14
C GLN A 21 10.55 8.77 2.11
N GLU A 22 10.37 9.38 3.28
CA GLU A 22 9.33 8.97 4.23
C GLU A 22 7.94 9.31 3.68
N VAL A 23 7.01 8.34 3.73
CA VAL A 23 5.60 8.56 3.43
C VAL A 23 4.91 9.05 4.70
N VAL A 24 4.45 10.31 4.69
CA VAL A 24 3.81 10.96 5.83
C VAL A 24 2.36 10.48 6.02
N ASN A 25 1.77 10.79 7.18
CA ASN A 25 0.34 10.59 7.50
C ASN A 25 -0.14 9.15 7.66
N ILE A 26 0.75 8.19 7.91
CA ILE A 26 0.36 6.85 8.35
C ILE A 26 1.30 6.34 9.43
N LYS A 27 0.75 5.80 10.51
CA LYS A 27 1.50 5.27 11.65
C LYS A 27 0.97 3.89 12.01
N ASN A 28 1.82 3.07 12.64
CA ASN A 28 1.47 1.70 13.06
C ASN A 28 1.12 0.78 11.89
N LEU A 29 1.80 0.92 10.74
CA LEU A 29 1.65 -0.01 9.62
C LEU A 29 2.13 -1.42 9.99
N MET A 30 1.37 -2.42 9.55
CA MET A 30 1.71 -3.83 9.71
C MET A 30 2.11 -4.46 8.37
N GLN A 31 1.40 -4.13 7.30
CA GLN A 31 1.66 -4.68 5.96
C GLN A 31 1.24 -3.69 4.86
N ILE A 32 1.93 -3.74 3.72
CA ILE A 32 1.70 -2.96 2.50
C ILE A 32 1.85 -3.86 1.27
N ASP A 33 1.12 -3.57 0.20
CA ASP A 33 1.26 -4.20 -1.11
C ASP A 33 1.08 -3.14 -2.23
N ALA A 34 1.81 -3.31 -3.32
CA ALA A 34 1.81 -2.37 -4.44
C ALA A 34 1.74 -3.12 -5.77
N GLY A 35 0.79 -2.71 -6.62
CA GLY A 35 0.52 -3.36 -7.89
C GLY A 35 -0.41 -2.52 -8.75
N LEU A 36 -0.20 -2.53 -10.08
CA LEU A 36 -1.00 -1.76 -11.05
C LEU A 36 -1.09 -0.25 -10.78
N GLY A 37 -0.04 0.35 -10.23
CA GLY A 37 -0.03 1.77 -9.85
C GLY A 37 -0.88 2.09 -8.62
N GLN A 38 -1.35 1.07 -7.92
CA GLN A 38 -2.11 1.18 -6.68
C GLN A 38 -1.23 0.74 -5.51
N VAL A 39 -1.47 1.31 -4.34
CA VAL A 39 -0.81 0.92 -3.10
C VAL A 39 -1.88 0.76 -2.03
N VAL A 40 -1.87 -0.39 -1.36
CA VAL A 40 -2.78 -0.73 -0.26
C VAL A 40 -1.97 -1.09 0.96
N ALA A 41 -2.50 -0.78 2.13
CA ALA A 41 -1.83 -1.10 3.38
C ALA A 41 -2.83 -1.43 4.48
N THR A 42 -2.37 -2.09 5.53
CA THR A 42 -3.13 -2.27 6.76
C THR A 42 -2.28 -1.92 7.98
N ASP A 43 -2.92 -1.30 8.97
CA ASP A 43 -2.29 -1.01 10.25
C ASP A 43 -2.40 -2.20 11.23
N THR A 44 -1.75 -2.06 12.39
CA THR A 44 -1.78 -3.06 13.48
C THR A 44 -3.16 -3.21 14.12
N SER A 45 -4.04 -2.23 13.93
CA SER A 45 -5.45 -2.30 14.34
C SER A 45 -6.32 -2.98 13.26
N GLN A 46 -5.70 -3.55 12.22
CA GLN A 46 -6.34 -4.22 11.10
C GLN A 46 -7.27 -3.31 10.31
N ILE A 47 -6.97 -2.01 10.26
CA ILE A 47 -7.70 -1.06 9.41
C ILE A 47 -7.01 -1.03 8.04
N PRO A 48 -7.72 -1.38 6.96
CA PRO A 48 -7.19 -1.30 5.61
C PRO A 48 -7.23 0.13 5.07
N TYR A 49 -6.24 0.50 4.27
CA TYR A 49 -6.10 1.81 3.61
C TYR A 49 -5.71 1.63 2.14
N TYR A 50 -6.09 2.64 1.34
CA TYR A 50 -5.73 2.78 -0.07
C TYR A 50 -5.08 4.15 -0.28
N LEU A 51 -3.96 4.20 -1.00
CA LEU A 51 -3.24 5.44 -1.28
C LEU A 51 -3.84 6.16 -2.50
N VAL A 52 -4.24 7.42 -2.32
CA VAL A 52 -4.66 8.33 -3.40
C VAL A 52 -3.78 9.57 -3.37
N GLY A 53 -2.93 9.75 -4.39
CA GLY A 53 -1.90 10.79 -4.34
C GLY A 53 -0.98 10.55 -3.14
N ASP A 54 -0.94 11.51 -2.22
CA ASP A 54 -0.15 11.44 -1.00
C ASP A 54 -1.01 11.17 0.26
N GLU A 55 -2.29 10.81 0.09
CA GLU A 55 -3.24 10.61 1.18
C GLU A 55 -3.69 9.15 1.32
N TRP A 56 -3.68 8.65 2.56
CA TRP A 56 -4.19 7.32 2.90
C TRP A 56 -5.68 7.39 3.23
N ILE A 57 -6.49 6.80 2.36
CA ILE A 57 -7.93 6.72 2.54
C ILE A 57 -8.28 5.40 3.21
N ARG A 58 -8.99 5.47 4.33
CA ARG A 58 -9.48 4.29 5.06
C ARG A 58 -10.51 3.53 4.23
N LEU A 59 -10.26 2.25 4.00
CA LEU A 59 -11.23 1.33 3.41
C LEU A 59 -12.14 0.74 4.49
N PRO A 60 -13.39 0.38 4.14
CA PRO A 60 -14.28 -0.31 5.07
C PRO A 60 -13.79 -1.73 5.37
N GLY A 61 -14.08 -2.22 6.57
CA GLY A 61 -13.76 -3.57 7.03
C GLY A 61 -12.61 -3.63 8.04
N SER A 62 -12.18 -4.86 8.32
CA SER A 62 -11.03 -5.15 9.18
C SER A 62 -10.23 -6.33 8.61
N LEU A 63 -8.99 -6.08 8.21
CA LEU A 63 -8.14 -7.02 7.49
C LEU A 63 -6.77 -7.13 8.15
N LYS A 64 -6.25 -8.35 8.30
CA LYS A 64 -4.88 -8.58 8.77
C LYS A 64 -3.86 -8.62 7.63
N HIS A 65 -4.32 -8.76 6.39
CA HIS A 65 -3.48 -8.71 5.20
C HIS A 65 -4.33 -8.24 4.03
N ILE A 66 -3.77 -7.36 3.20
CA ILE A 66 -4.41 -6.78 2.02
C ILE A 66 -3.44 -6.80 0.84
N THR A 67 -3.95 -7.08 -0.35
CA THR A 67 -3.17 -7.20 -1.58
C THR A 67 -3.91 -6.61 -2.77
N VAL A 68 -3.16 -6.14 -3.77
CA VAL A 68 -3.68 -5.56 -5.00
C VAL A 68 -2.99 -6.14 -6.23
N GLY A 69 -3.77 -6.36 -7.29
CA GLY A 69 -3.25 -6.83 -8.57
C GLY A 69 -4.31 -6.85 -9.66
N PRO A 70 -4.04 -7.50 -10.82
CA PRO A 70 -4.97 -7.60 -11.95
C PRO A 70 -6.35 -8.17 -11.61
N ALA A 71 -6.45 -8.96 -10.54
CA ALA A 71 -7.71 -9.51 -10.06
C ALA A 71 -8.51 -8.56 -9.13
N GLY A 72 -8.03 -7.33 -8.89
CA GLY A 72 -8.58 -6.35 -7.96
C GLY A 72 -7.89 -6.37 -6.59
N ILE A 73 -8.55 -5.76 -5.59
CA ILE A 73 -8.07 -5.71 -4.20
C ILE A 73 -8.70 -6.86 -3.41
N TRP A 74 -7.87 -7.59 -2.69
CA TRP A 74 -8.25 -8.73 -1.87
C TRP A 74 -7.65 -8.61 -0.48
N GLY A 75 -8.24 -9.29 0.49
CA GLY A 75 -7.67 -9.36 1.83
C GLY A 75 -8.24 -10.48 2.66
N VAL A 76 -7.58 -10.74 3.78
CA VAL A 76 -8.03 -11.71 4.79
C VAL A 76 -8.20 -11.03 6.13
N ASN A 77 -9.24 -11.40 6.87
CA ASN A 77 -9.47 -10.90 8.22
C ASN A 77 -8.79 -11.76 9.30
N LYS A 78 -8.93 -11.38 10.57
CA LYS A 78 -8.38 -12.13 11.71
C LYS A 78 -8.89 -13.58 11.80
N ALA A 79 -10.10 -13.83 11.31
CA ALA A 79 -10.77 -15.13 11.33
C ALA A 79 -10.48 -15.97 10.07
N ASP A 80 -9.46 -15.61 9.29
CA ASP A 80 -9.05 -16.29 8.05
C ASP A 80 -10.11 -16.30 6.94
N LEU A 81 -11.12 -15.44 7.03
CA LEU A 81 -12.10 -15.24 5.96
C LEU A 81 -11.51 -14.32 4.88
N ILE A 82 -11.74 -14.70 3.62
CA ILE A 82 -11.24 -14.00 2.43
C ILE A 82 -12.30 -13.05 1.89
N TYR A 83 -11.90 -11.82 1.59
CA TYR A 83 -12.76 -10.78 1.04
C TYR A 83 -12.16 -10.18 -0.24
N LYS A 84 -13.05 -9.76 -1.14
CA LYS A 84 -12.72 -9.03 -2.36
C LYS A 84 -13.44 -7.69 -2.35
N TYR A 85 -12.72 -6.61 -2.59
CA TYR A 85 -13.35 -5.31 -2.84
C TYR A 85 -13.87 -5.29 -4.27
N VAL A 86 -15.18 -5.12 -4.42
CA VAL A 86 -15.86 -4.99 -5.71
C VAL A 86 -16.36 -3.55 -5.83
N LEU A 87 -16.01 -2.89 -6.94
CA LEU A 87 -16.60 -1.59 -7.25
C LEU A 87 -18.06 -1.84 -7.69
N PRO A 88 -19.07 -1.26 -7.03
CA PRO A 88 -20.40 -1.27 -7.61
C PRO A 88 -20.37 -0.43 -8.90
N PHE A 89 -20.98 -0.94 -9.97
CA PHE A 89 -21.05 -0.30 -11.31
C PHE A 89 -21.59 1.15 -11.32
N ALA A 90 -22.02 1.69 -10.17
CA ALA A 90 -22.47 3.08 -9.99
C ALA A 90 -21.33 4.09 -9.72
N CYS A 91 -20.09 3.65 -9.51
CA CYS A 91 -19.01 4.50 -9.02
C CYS A 91 -17.98 4.79 -10.12
N LEU A 92 -18.26 5.80 -10.96
CA LEU A 92 -17.36 6.31 -12.00
C LEU A 92 -16.26 7.25 -11.46
N SER A 93 -16.18 7.43 -10.14
CA SER A 93 -15.10 8.15 -9.46
C SER A 93 -14.85 7.52 -8.10
N ILE A 94 -13.59 7.15 -7.82
CA ILE A 94 -13.12 6.55 -6.55
C ILE A 94 -13.60 7.35 -5.33
N CYS A 95 -13.82 8.66 -5.49
CA CYS A 95 -14.29 9.56 -4.42
C CYS A 95 -15.74 9.26 -3.94
N LEU A 96 -16.62 8.73 -4.81
CA LEU A 96 -18.00 8.39 -4.42
C LEU A 96 -18.14 7.01 -3.75
N CYS A 97 -17.19 6.09 -3.94
CA CYS A 97 -17.29 4.72 -3.43
C CYS A 97 -17.18 4.64 -1.90
N CYS A 98 -16.52 5.61 -1.26
CA CYS A 98 -16.28 5.59 0.18
C CYS A 98 -17.55 5.90 1.01
N LEU A 99 -18.63 6.41 0.39
CA LEU A 99 -19.84 6.84 1.10
C LEU A 99 -20.97 5.80 1.16
N GLN A 100 -20.85 4.65 0.49
CA GLN A 100 -21.95 3.68 0.35
C GLN A 100 -21.73 2.33 1.04
N ALA A 101 -20.64 2.15 1.79
CA ALA A 101 -20.46 0.97 2.64
C ALA A 101 -21.08 1.24 4.03
N PHE A 102 -22.41 1.19 4.10
CA PHE A 102 -23.17 0.98 5.35
C PHE A 102 -23.60 -0.48 5.45
#